data_AF-A0AAN0JZW4-F1
#
_entry.id   AF-A0AAN0JZW4-F1
#
_cell.length_a   1.000
_cell.length_b   1.000
_cell.length_c   1.000
_cell.angle_alpha   90.00
_cell.angle_beta   90.00
_cell.angle_gamma   90.00
#
_symmetry.space_group_name_H-M   'P 1'
#
loop_
_entity.id
_entity.type
_entity.pdbx_description
1 polymer ?
#
loop_
_entity_poly.entity_id
_entity_poly.type
_entity_poly.pdbx_seq_one_letter_code
_entity_poly.pdbx_strand_id
1 'polypeptide(L)'
;MSQRTAHHTAVAANAASGNDETIPVLTKRRREGGFDIKTAKQKIKQVMIENHTDFAGLLQFSLVHVANKLFEVHMIPPEVQKSPTYDAIVTCFLSMMNILDSKSDLEEHCMTFLEALSSVGGPIERVAKRLREKWTTALEGALQFEQSVKRVRTNDQ
;
A
#
# COMPACT_ATOMS: atom_id res chain seq x y z
N MET A 1 5.97 -40.86 75.65
CA MET A 1 7.42 -40.54 75.65
C MET A 1 7.64 -39.36 74.72
N SER A 2 8.38 -38.30 74.96
CA SER A 2 9.08 -37.74 76.12
C SER A 2 9.18 -36.23 75.84
N GLN A 3 9.16 -35.43 76.90
CA GLN A 3 9.19 -33.96 76.91
C GLN A 3 10.53 -33.39 76.40
N ARG A 4 10.55 -32.17 75.83
CA ARG A 4 11.12 -30.93 76.45
C ARG A 4 11.40 -29.79 75.45
N THR A 5 10.91 -28.63 75.88
CA THR A 5 11.39 -27.24 75.74
C THR A 5 12.87 -26.98 75.42
N ALA A 6 13.17 -25.94 74.62
CA ALA A 6 13.65 -24.62 75.05
C ALA A 6 14.42 -23.84 73.96
N HIS A 7 14.31 -22.51 74.06
CA HIS A 7 14.91 -21.40 73.32
C HIS A 7 16.44 -21.46 73.12
N HIS A 8 16.97 -20.87 72.05
CA HIS A 8 17.74 -19.61 72.12
C HIS A 8 18.29 -19.16 70.75
N THR A 9 18.35 -17.83 70.64
CA THR A 9 18.85 -16.91 69.62
C THR A 9 20.29 -17.17 69.15
N ALA A 10 20.59 -16.96 67.86
CA ALA A 10 21.87 -16.41 67.41
C ALA A 10 21.75 -15.78 66.01
N VAL A 11 22.14 -14.50 65.96
CA VAL A 11 22.33 -13.70 64.75
C VAL A 11 23.55 -14.21 63.98
N ALA A 12 23.43 -14.34 62.66
CA ALA A 12 24.58 -14.30 61.76
C ALA A 12 24.18 -13.53 60.51
N ALA A 13 24.61 -12.27 60.45
CA ALA A 13 24.64 -11.47 59.25
C ALA A 13 25.79 -11.98 58.38
N ASN A 14 25.50 -12.45 57.16
CA ASN A 14 26.48 -12.50 56.08
C ASN A 14 25.97 -11.63 54.93
N ALA A 15 26.53 -10.43 54.84
CA ALA A 15 26.51 -9.62 53.64
C ALA A 15 27.54 -10.17 52.65
N ALA A 16 27.17 -10.34 51.38
CA ALA A 16 27.91 -9.84 50.21
C ALA A 16 27.37 -10.44 48.90
N SER A 17 27.36 -9.58 47.87
CA SER A 17 27.33 -9.87 46.43
C SER A 17 26.06 -10.54 45.88
N GLY A 18 25.27 -9.94 45.00
CA GLY A 18 25.60 -8.92 43.99
C GLY A 18 25.31 -9.51 42.62
N ASN A 19 24.08 -9.31 42.14
CA ASN A 19 23.71 -9.26 40.73
C ASN A 19 22.20 -8.96 40.62
N ASP A 20 21.92 -7.68 40.45
CA ASP A 20 20.67 -7.12 39.95
C ASP A 20 20.40 -7.67 38.54
N GLU A 21 19.76 -8.83 38.43
CA GLU A 21 19.12 -9.26 37.18
C GLU A 21 17.76 -8.57 37.09
N THR A 22 17.83 -7.32 36.64
CA THR A 22 16.69 -6.58 36.11
C THR A 22 16.07 -7.40 34.99
N ILE A 23 14.93 -8.03 35.28
CA ILE A 23 14.04 -8.60 34.28
C ILE A 23 13.78 -7.49 33.24
N PRO A 24 14.15 -7.66 31.96
CA PRO A 24 13.72 -6.71 30.96
C PRO A 24 12.23 -6.94 30.82
N VAL A 25 11.44 -6.07 31.46
CA VAL A 25 10.04 -5.83 31.13
C VAL A 25 10.01 -5.72 29.62
N LEU A 26 9.43 -6.74 28.99
CA LEU A 26 9.12 -6.75 27.57
C LEU A 26 8.13 -5.60 27.38
N THR A 27 8.68 -4.42 27.17
CA THR A 27 7.97 -3.25 26.72
C THR A 27 7.38 -3.67 25.39
N LYS A 28 6.10 -4.03 25.47
CA LYS A 28 5.19 -4.21 24.35
C LYS A 28 5.33 -2.93 23.55
N ARG A 29 6.25 -2.93 22.57
CA ARG A 29 6.39 -1.85 21.61
C ARG A 29 5.01 -1.73 21.00
N ARG A 30 4.30 -0.69 21.43
CA ARG A 30 3.13 -0.15 20.77
C ARG A 30 3.56 -0.08 19.31
N ARG A 31 3.05 -1.00 18.48
CA ARG A 31 3.25 -0.91 17.04
C ARG A 31 2.64 0.44 16.68
N GLU A 32 3.48 1.45 16.49
CA GLU A 32 3.10 2.63 15.75
C GLU A 32 2.40 2.12 14.50
N GLY A 33 1.20 2.64 14.24
CA GLY A 33 0.31 2.17 13.18
C GLY A 33 1.03 2.21 11.84
N GLY A 34 1.69 1.11 11.50
CA GLY A 34 2.40 0.95 10.25
C GLY A 34 1.39 0.84 9.12
N PHE A 35 1.75 1.38 7.96
CA PHE A 35 0.99 1.17 6.75
C PHE A 35 0.93 -0.33 6.43
N ASP A 36 -0.27 -0.91 6.46
CA ASP A 36 -0.49 -2.29 6.07
C ASP A 36 -0.66 -2.40 4.55
N ILE A 37 0.47 -2.67 3.88
CA ILE A 37 0.51 -2.82 2.42
C ILE A 37 -0.39 -3.94 1.91
N LYS A 38 -0.59 -5.03 2.67
CA LYS A 38 -1.44 -6.15 2.23
C LYS A 38 -2.89 -5.70 2.20
N THR A 39 -3.33 -5.01 3.24
CA THR A 39 -4.67 -4.42 3.30
C THR A 39 -4.87 -3.37 2.21
N ALA A 40 -3.85 -2.53 1.92
CA ALA A 40 -3.93 -1.55 0.84
C ALA A 40 -4.09 -2.18 -0.56
N LYS A 41 -3.27 -3.20 -0.89
CA LYS A 41 -3.39 -3.96 -2.15
C LYS A 41 -4.76 -4.61 -2.29
N GLN A 42 -5.31 -5.16 -1.20
CA GLN A 42 -6.65 -5.74 -1.20
C GLN A 42 -7.73 -4.69 -1.47
N LYS A 43 -7.66 -3.53 -0.82
CA LYS A 43 -8.59 -2.41 -1.06
C LYS A 43 -8.53 -1.92 -2.52
N ILE A 44 -7.34 -1.79 -3.11
CA ILE A 44 -7.17 -1.42 -4.53
C ILE A 44 -7.79 -2.48 -5.45
N LYS A 45 -7.49 -3.76 -5.21
CA LYS A 45 -8.07 -4.88 -5.97
C LYS A 45 -9.59 -4.89 -5.89
N GLN A 46 -10.15 -4.66 -4.71
CA GLN A 46 -11.58 -4.63 -4.49
C GLN A 46 -12.25 -3.51 -5.30
N VAL A 47 -11.67 -2.31 -5.30
CA VAL A 47 -12.15 -1.20 -6.15
C VAL A 47 -12.12 -1.58 -7.64
N MET A 48 -11.09 -2.26 -8.11
CA MET A 48 -11.02 -2.70 -9.52
C MET A 48 -12.13 -3.69 -9.87
N ILE A 49 -12.46 -4.63 -8.97
CA ILE A 49 -13.51 -5.62 -9.17
C ILE A 49 -14.90 -4.98 -9.16
N GLU A 50 -15.19 -4.14 -8.16
CA GLU A 50 -16.50 -3.51 -7.99
C GLU A 50 -16.88 -2.56 -9.13
N ASN A 51 -15.89 -2.04 -9.85
CA ASN A 51 -16.09 -1.06 -10.93
C ASN A 51 -15.77 -1.63 -12.31
N HIS A 52 -15.53 -2.95 -12.39
CA HIS A 52 -15.06 -3.62 -13.61
C HIS A 52 -15.99 -3.36 -14.79
N THR A 53 -17.28 -3.68 -14.66
CA THR A 53 -18.27 -3.53 -15.73
C THR A 53 -18.36 -2.09 -16.24
N ASP A 54 -18.40 -1.13 -15.32
CA ASP A 54 -18.51 0.29 -15.66
C ASP A 54 -17.27 0.78 -16.40
N PHE A 55 -16.06 0.44 -15.91
CA PHE A 55 -14.82 0.85 -16.55
C PHE A 55 -14.57 0.12 -17.87
N ALA A 56 -14.90 -1.17 -17.97
CA ALA A 56 -14.82 -1.91 -19.23
C ALA A 56 -15.70 -1.24 -20.30
N GLY A 57 -16.95 -0.90 -19.97
CA GLY A 57 -17.86 -0.19 -20.88
C GLY A 57 -17.39 1.21 -21.25
N LEU A 58 -16.88 1.99 -20.29
CA LEU A 58 -16.38 3.35 -20.53
C LEU A 58 -15.11 3.37 -21.40
N LEU A 59 -14.27 2.35 -21.27
CA LEU A 59 -12.99 2.29 -21.98
C LEU A 59 -13.07 1.53 -23.32
N GLN A 60 -14.17 0.83 -23.62
CA GLN A 60 -14.26 -0.13 -24.73
C GLN A 60 -13.83 0.43 -26.10
N PHE A 61 -14.13 1.69 -26.38
CA PHE A 61 -13.79 2.35 -27.66
C PHE A 61 -12.40 3.03 -27.66
N SER A 62 -11.70 2.97 -26.54
CA SER A 62 -10.44 3.68 -26.31
C SER A 62 -9.29 2.77 -25.88
N LEU A 63 -9.53 1.45 -25.79
CA LEU A 63 -8.55 0.47 -25.30
C LEU A 63 -7.22 0.54 -26.05
N VAL A 64 -7.23 0.79 -27.36
CA VAL A 64 -5.99 0.96 -28.15
C VAL A 64 -5.18 2.17 -27.67
N HIS A 65 -5.83 3.32 -27.44
CA HIS A 65 -5.15 4.52 -26.96
C HIS A 65 -4.63 4.36 -25.53
N VAL A 66 -5.44 3.74 -24.66
CA VAL A 66 -5.05 3.41 -23.29
C VAL A 66 -3.86 2.46 -23.27
N ALA A 67 -3.90 1.39 -24.07
CA ALA A 67 -2.83 0.41 -24.14
C ALA A 67 -1.53 1.02 -24.66
N ASN A 68 -1.59 1.90 -25.66
CA ASN A 68 -0.41 2.63 -26.12
C ASN A 68 0.25 3.44 -25.00
N LYS A 69 -0.55 4.18 -24.20
CA LYS A 69 -0.02 4.92 -23.06
C LYS A 69 0.56 4.03 -21.97
N LEU A 70 -0.10 2.93 -21.64
CA LEU A 70 0.41 1.98 -20.66
C LEU A 70 1.66 1.23 -21.14
N PHE A 71 1.80 1.02 -22.45
CA PHE A 71 3.01 0.43 -23.04
C PHE A 71 4.19 1.40 -23.01
N GLU A 72 3.96 2.69 -23.30
CA GLU A 72 4.97 3.75 -23.20
C GLU A 72 5.60 3.82 -21.79
N VAL A 73 4.79 3.57 -20.74
CA VAL A 73 5.24 3.55 -19.35
C VAL A 73 5.56 2.14 -18.82
N HIS A 74 5.73 1.16 -19.70
CA HIS A 74 6.11 -0.22 -19.38
C HIS A 74 5.20 -0.97 -18.39
N MET A 75 3.93 -0.59 -18.30
CA MET A 75 2.94 -1.28 -17.43
C MET A 75 2.31 -2.51 -18.09
N ILE A 76 2.33 -2.58 -19.42
CA ILE A 76 1.83 -3.73 -20.18
C ILE A 76 2.88 -4.21 -21.19
N PRO A 77 2.91 -5.50 -21.52
CA PRO A 77 3.83 -6.03 -22.53
C PRO A 77 3.31 -5.81 -23.96
N PRO A 78 4.16 -5.97 -25.00
CA PRO A 78 3.78 -5.78 -26.40
C PRO A 78 2.56 -6.61 -26.84
N GLU A 79 2.38 -7.80 -26.27
CA GLU A 79 1.27 -8.71 -26.60
C GLU A 79 -0.08 -8.10 -26.19
N VAL A 80 -0.14 -7.48 -25.01
CA VAL A 80 -1.34 -6.80 -24.51
C VAL A 80 -1.56 -5.48 -25.27
N GLN A 81 -0.48 -4.79 -25.66
CA GLN A 81 -0.60 -3.58 -26.49
C GLN A 81 -1.21 -3.88 -27.86
N LYS A 82 -0.79 -4.97 -28.52
CA LYS A 82 -1.24 -5.36 -29.87
C LYS A 82 -2.70 -5.79 -29.92
N SER A 83 -3.20 -6.42 -28.86
CA SER A 83 -4.58 -6.91 -28.77
C SER A 83 -5.17 -6.57 -27.40
N PRO A 84 -5.46 -5.27 -27.15
CA PRO A 84 -5.82 -4.82 -25.81
C PRO A 84 -7.24 -5.23 -25.44
N THR A 85 -7.36 -5.85 -24.27
CA THR A 85 -8.62 -6.03 -23.56
C THR A 85 -8.51 -5.35 -22.21
N TYR A 86 -9.63 -4.89 -21.66
CA TYR A 86 -9.66 -4.34 -20.31
C TYR A 86 -9.11 -5.34 -19.29
N ASP A 87 -9.50 -6.62 -19.41
CA ASP A 87 -9.07 -7.69 -18.52
C ASP A 87 -7.56 -7.94 -18.57
N ALA A 88 -6.95 -7.94 -19.76
CA ALA A 88 -5.51 -8.11 -19.89
C ALA A 88 -4.74 -6.95 -19.26
N ILE A 89 -5.21 -5.72 -19.47
CA ILE A 89 -4.62 -4.51 -18.86
C ILE A 89 -4.71 -4.58 -17.33
N VAL A 90 -5.89 -4.88 -16.78
CA VAL A 90 -6.10 -4.98 -15.33
C VAL A 90 -5.28 -6.13 -14.74
N THR A 91 -5.17 -7.25 -15.45
CA THR A 91 -4.35 -8.38 -15.01
C THR A 91 -2.88 -8.00 -14.90
N CYS A 92 -2.31 -7.28 -15.88
CA CYS A 92 -0.95 -6.77 -15.80
C CYS A 92 -0.76 -5.82 -14.60
N PHE A 93 -1.68 -4.86 -14.44
CA PHE A 93 -1.65 -3.92 -13.31
C PHE A 93 -1.67 -4.63 -11.96
N LEU A 94 -2.61 -5.56 -11.74
CA LEU A 94 -2.76 -6.27 -10.46
C LEU A 94 -1.60 -7.26 -10.20
N SER A 95 -1.06 -7.87 -11.25
CA SER A 95 0.06 -8.82 -11.10
C SER A 95 1.33 -8.11 -10.64
N MET A 96 1.67 -6.97 -11.24
CA MET A 96 2.78 -6.14 -10.79
C MET A 96 2.54 -5.62 -9.37
N MET A 97 1.32 -5.15 -9.07
CA MET A 97 0.97 -4.70 -7.72
C MET A 97 1.22 -5.76 -6.65
N ASN A 98 0.98 -7.05 -6.94
CA ASN A 98 1.13 -8.13 -5.97
C ASN A 98 2.57 -8.31 -5.49
N ILE A 99 3.58 -7.98 -6.30
CA ILE A 99 5.00 -8.17 -5.95
C ILE A 99 5.65 -6.96 -5.26
N LEU A 100 4.93 -5.84 -5.08
CA LEU A 100 5.47 -4.61 -4.48
C LEU A 100 5.52 -4.69 -2.95
N ASP A 101 6.65 -4.45 -2.30
CA ASP A 101 6.77 -4.64 -0.85
C ASP A 101 6.77 -3.34 -0.04
N SER A 102 6.79 -2.19 -0.71
CA SER A 102 6.81 -0.88 -0.05
C SER A 102 5.60 -0.01 -0.41
N LYS A 103 5.33 0.97 0.47
CA LYS A 103 4.30 1.99 0.23
C LYS A 103 4.65 2.82 -1.01
N SER A 104 5.89 3.26 -1.15
CA SER A 104 6.33 4.11 -2.25
C SER A 104 6.17 3.42 -3.60
N ASP A 105 6.55 2.14 -3.69
CA ASP A 105 6.41 1.40 -4.96
C ASP A 105 4.93 1.23 -5.33
N LEU A 106 4.07 0.99 -4.33
CA LEU A 106 2.62 0.89 -4.54
C LEU A 106 2.02 2.23 -4.99
N GLU A 107 2.44 3.35 -4.39
CA GLU A 107 2.03 4.69 -4.81
C GLU A 107 2.49 4.98 -6.23
N GLU A 108 3.76 4.75 -6.54
CA GLU A 108 4.33 4.95 -7.88
C GLU A 108 3.56 4.14 -8.92
N HIS A 109 3.39 2.83 -8.70
CA HIS A 109 2.66 1.94 -9.62
C HIS A 109 1.21 2.40 -9.86
N CYS A 110 0.50 2.82 -8.81
CA CYS A 110 -0.85 3.36 -8.93
C CYS A 110 -0.87 4.71 -9.68
N MET A 111 0.07 5.60 -9.38
CA MET A 111 0.15 6.91 -10.01
C MET A 111 0.49 6.80 -11.49
N THR A 112 1.49 5.97 -11.87
CA THR A 112 1.85 5.73 -13.27
C THR A 112 0.65 5.23 -14.07
N PHE A 113 -0.15 4.33 -13.50
CA PHE A 113 -1.39 3.87 -14.14
C PHE A 113 -2.39 5.00 -14.36
N LEU A 114 -2.66 5.79 -13.31
CA LEU A 114 -3.61 6.90 -13.36
C LEU A 114 -3.15 8.01 -14.31
N GLU A 115 -1.86 8.32 -14.34
CA GLU A 115 -1.26 9.31 -15.23
C GLU A 115 -1.31 8.84 -16.69
N ALA A 116 -1.02 7.57 -16.96
CA ALA A 116 -1.15 6.99 -18.30
C ALA A 116 -2.60 7.10 -18.81
N LEU A 117 -3.59 6.72 -17.99
CA LEU A 117 -5.01 6.90 -18.33
C LEU A 117 -5.36 8.38 -18.56
N SER A 118 -4.92 9.26 -17.66
CA SER A 118 -5.18 10.70 -17.74
C SER A 118 -4.60 11.32 -19.01
N SER A 119 -3.43 10.85 -19.46
CA SER A 119 -2.73 11.38 -20.64
C SER A 119 -3.44 11.11 -21.97
N VAL A 120 -4.38 10.16 -22.01
CA VAL A 120 -5.24 9.94 -23.17
C VAL A 120 -6.24 11.10 -23.36
N GLY A 121 -6.65 11.75 -22.26
CA GLY A 121 -7.58 12.88 -22.27
C GLY A 121 -9.05 12.48 -22.42
N GLY A 122 -9.92 13.49 -22.59
CA GLY A 122 -11.34 13.30 -22.90
C GLY A 122 -12.09 12.50 -21.82
N PRO A 123 -12.97 11.56 -22.21
CA PRO A 123 -13.67 10.70 -21.25
C PRO A 123 -12.73 9.85 -20.37
N ILE A 124 -11.53 9.51 -20.86
CA ILE A 124 -10.58 8.63 -20.17
C ILE A 124 -9.92 9.32 -18.99
N GLU A 125 -9.63 10.62 -19.13
CA GLU A 125 -9.20 11.47 -18.03
C GLU A 125 -10.22 11.49 -16.89
N ARG A 126 -11.52 11.53 -17.22
CA ARG A 126 -12.60 11.46 -16.21
C ARG A 126 -12.64 10.09 -15.52
N VAL A 127 -12.39 9.00 -16.26
CA VAL A 127 -12.27 7.65 -15.69
C VAL A 127 -11.07 7.59 -14.73
N ALA A 128 -9.91 8.12 -15.12
CA ALA A 128 -8.72 8.18 -14.27
C ALA A 128 -8.99 8.97 -12.98
N LYS A 129 -9.65 10.13 -13.09
CA LYS A 129 -10.07 10.93 -11.93
C LYS A 129 -11.01 10.14 -11.01
N ARG A 130 -12.01 9.48 -11.57
CA ARG A 130 -12.99 8.70 -10.80
C ARG A 130 -12.35 7.50 -10.09
N LEU A 131 -11.40 6.83 -10.75
CA LEU A 131 -10.66 5.73 -10.16
C LEU A 131 -9.78 6.21 -9.00
N ARG A 132 -9.08 7.35 -9.19
CA ARG A 132 -8.31 8.00 -8.12
C ARG A 132 -9.17 8.30 -6.90
N GLU A 133 -10.33 8.93 -7.09
CA GLU A 133 -11.29 9.22 -6.02
C GLU A 133 -11.67 7.94 -5.25
N LYS A 134 -12.02 6.87 -5.98
CA LYS A 134 -12.41 5.59 -5.37
C LYS A 134 -11.27 4.94 -4.58
N TRP A 135 -10.04 4.96 -5.10
CA TRP A 135 -8.88 4.46 -4.36
C TRP A 135 -8.60 5.30 -3.13
N THR A 136 -8.59 6.64 -3.24
CA THR A 136 -8.39 7.54 -2.09
C THR A 136 -9.42 7.29 -0.99
N THR A 137 -10.70 7.13 -1.36
CA THR A 137 -11.78 6.81 -0.41
C THR A 137 -11.58 5.44 0.22
N ALA A 138 -11.34 4.39 -0.57
CA ALA A 138 -11.17 3.03 -0.06
C ALA A 138 -9.97 2.92 0.89
N LEU A 139 -8.89 3.64 0.59
CA LEU A 139 -7.66 3.67 1.37
C LEU A 139 -7.70 4.67 2.53
N GLU A 140 -8.80 5.42 2.70
CA GLU A 140 -8.94 6.45 3.74
C GLU A 140 -7.78 7.47 3.72
N GLY A 141 -7.26 7.77 2.52
CA GLY A 141 -6.10 8.65 2.34
C GLY A 141 -4.75 8.07 2.76
N ALA A 142 -4.65 6.76 3.03
CA ALA A 142 -3.40 6.10 3.42
C ALA A 142 -2.30 6.17 2.33
N LEU A 143 -2.71 6.27 1.07
CA LEU A 143 -1.84 6.54 -0.07
C LEU A 143 -2.05 7.95 -0.60
N GLN A 144 -0.96 8.59 -1.02
CA GLN A 144 -0.97 9.91 -1.63
C GLN A 144 -0.92 9.76 -3.14
N PHE A 145 -2.02 10.13 -3.80
CA PHE A 145 -2.11 10.20 -5.26
C PHE A 145 -2.09 11.66 -5.71
N GLU A 146 -1.15 12.46 -5.23
CA GLU A 146 -1.00 13.85 -5.69
C GLU A 146 -0.59 13.84 -7.16
N GLN A 147 -1.21 14.70 -7.97
CA GLN A 147 -0.80 14.84 -9.37
C GLN A 147 0.60 15.48 -9.43
N SER A 148 1.45 14.95 -10.29
CA SER A 148 2.67 15.62 -10.74
C SER A 148 2.28 16.87 -11.54
N VAL A 149 1.80 17.93 -10.88
CA VAL A 149 1.53 19.20 -11.54
C VAL A 149 2.89 19.79 -11.93
N LYS A 150 3.37 19.46 -13.13
CA LYS A 150 4.32 20.31 -13.84
C LYS A 150 3.59 21.63 -14.08
N ARG A 151 3.65 22.53 -13.11
CA ARG A 151 3.30 23.94 -13.29
C ARG A 151 4.27 24.47 -14.34
N VAL A 152 3.91 24.37 -15.61
CA VAL A 152 4.49 25.22 -16.64
C VAL A 152 4.06 26.63 -16.24
N ARG A 153 4.91 27.33 -15.50
CA ARG A 153 4.81 28.78 -15.40
C ARG A 153 5.17 29.29 -16.80
N THR A 154 4.17 29.56 -17.62
CA THR A 154 4.33 30.47 -18.75
C THR A 154 4.54 31.85 -18.15
N ASN A 155 5.79 32.17 -17.83
CA ASN A 155 6.24 33.56 -17.80
C ASN A 155 6.47 33.95 -19.25
N ASP A 156 5.41 34.37 -19.93
CA ASP A 156 5.56 35.15 -21.15
C ASP A 156 5.69 36.62 -20.76
N GLN A 157 6.75 37.24 -21.28
CA GLN A 157 7.13 38.65 -21.14
C GLN A 157 6.10 39.59 -21.74
#